data_AF-A0A7V4MG55-F1
#
_entry.id   AF-A0A7V4MG55-F1
#
_cell.length_a   1.000
_cell.length_b   1.000
_cell.length_c   1.000
_cell.angle_alpha   90.00
_cell.angle_beta   90.00
_cell.angle_gamma   90.00
#
_symmetry.space_group_name_H-M   'P 1'
#
loop_
_entity.id
_entity.type
_entity.pdbx_description
1 polymer ?
#
loop_
_entity_poly.entity_id
_entity_poly.type
_entity_poly.pdbx_seq_one_letter_code
_entity_poly.pdbx_strand_id
1 'polypeptide(L)'
;YHATGSAGTNTFTYTVSDGFGGTDTQTVTVLVAPVSSGANLVPGSLAVVGNNVKLDAFGIPGATYRLEFTEDLTPPVNWTPLMGSEQTAAANGTMSFDYTHGSPLPPLGFFRTQYVSGP
;
A
#
# COMPACT_ATOMS: atom_id res chain seq x y z
N TYR A 1 -7.93 -23.77 10.89
CA TYR A 1 -6.97 -23.53 9.78
C TYR A 1 -6.69 -22.04 9.72
N HIS A 2 -5.49 -21.62 10.11
CA HIS A 2 -5.06 -20.23 9.95
C HIS A 2 -4.38 -20.12 8.59
N ALA A 3 -4.99 -19.39 7.66
CA ALA A 3 -4.30 -19.00 6.44
C ALA A 3 -3.34 -17.87 6.79
N THR A 4 -2.04 -18.15 6.79
CA THR A 4 -1.02 -17.10 6.74
C THR A 4 -1.16 -16.43 5.38
N GLY A 5 -1.70 -15.22 5.35
CA GLY A 5 -1.96 -14.45 4.14
C GLY A 5 -0.66 -14.15 3.38
N SER A 6 -0.23 -15.10 2.57
CA SER A 6 0.83 -14.91 1.59
C SER A 6 0.18 -14.50 0.29
N ALA A 7 0.71 -13.48 -0.36
CA ALA A 7 0.37 -13.17 -1.74
C ALA A 7 0.48 -14.44 -2.60
N GLY A 8 -0.45 -14.64 -3.54
CA GLY A 8 -0.50 -15.83 -4.39
C GLY A 8 -1.89 -16.43 -4.54
N THR A 9 -1.96 -17.53 -5.29
CA THR A 9 -3.18 -18.27 -5.56
C THR A 9 -3.51 -19.20 -4.39
N ASN A 10 -4.68 -19.01 -3.79
CA ASN A 10 -5.24 -19.83 -2.73
C ASN A 10 -6.41 -20.64 -3.29
N THR A 11 -6.55 -21.89 -2.89
CA THR A 11 -7.68 -22.73 -3.29
C THR A 11 -8.35 -23.36 -2.08
N PHE A 12 -9.67 -23.49 -2.14
CA PHE A 12 -10.43 -24.31 -1.21
C PHE A 12 -11.55 -25.04 -1.94
N THR A 13 -11.91 -26.23 -1.45
CA THR A 13 -13.01 -27.03 -1.97
C THR A 13 -14.24 -26.86 -1.10
N TYR A 14 -15.42 -26.88 -1.72
CA TYR A 14 -16.69 -26.90 -1.01
C TYR A 14 -17.60 -27.96 -1.60
N THR A 15 -18.40 -28.57 -0.74
CA THR A 15 -19.43 -29.54 -1.11
C THR A 15 -20.80 -28.93 -0.81
N VAL A 16 -21.68 -28.94 -1.80
CA VAL A 16 -23.08 -28.54 -1.67
C VAL A 16 -23.93 -29.80 -1.68
N SER A 17 -24.87 -29.93 -0.75
CA SER A 17 -25.87 -31.02 -0.76
C SER A 17 -27.28 -30.46 -0.89
N ASP A 18 -28.12 -31.15 -1.65
CA ASP A 18 -29.54 -30.81 -1.81
C ASP A 18 -30.44 -31.39 -0.70
N GLY A 19 -29.88 -32.19 0.22
CA GLY A 19 -30.62 -32.86 1.29
C GLY A 19 -31.40 -34.11 0.86
N PHE A 20 -31.40 -34.47 -0.42
CA PHE A 20 -32.05 -35.65 -0.98
C PHE A 20 -31.06 -36.72 -1.47
N GLY A 21 -29.80 -36.59 -1.08
CA GLY A 21 -28.72 -37.51 -1.43
C GLY A 21 -27.88 -37.07 -2.63
N GLY A 22 -28.23 -35.95 -3.26
CA GLY A 22 -27.37 -35.28 -4.23
C GLY A 22 -26.30 -34.44 -3.55
N THR A 23 -25.07 -34.54 -4.05
CA THR A 23 -23.96 -33.66 -3.65
C THR A 23 -23.16 -33.24 -4.87
N ASP A 24 -22.73 -31.98 -4.90
CA ASP A 24 -21.75 -31.47 -5.87
C ASP A 24 -20.54 -30.90 -5.13
N THR A 25 -19.35 -31.05 -5.69
CA THR A 25 -18.10 -30.53 -5.10
C THR A 25 -17.37 -29.68 -6.10
N GLN A 26 -17.02 -28.46 -5.69
CA GLN A 26 -16.37 -27.48 -6.54
C GLN A 26 -15.15 -26.86 -5.85
N THR A 27 -14.25 -26.32 -6.67
CA THR A 27 -13.04 -25.66 -6.21
C THR A 27 -13.15 -24.16 -6.45
N VAL A 28 -12.90 -23.36 -5.41
CA VAL A 28 -12.77 -21.91 -5.52
C VAL A 28 -11.28 -21.57 -5.59
N THR A 29 -10.92 -20.78 -6.58
CA THR A 29 -9.59 -20.20 -6.74
C THR A 29 -9.63 -18.72 -6.37
N VAL A 30 -8.84 -18.31 -5.39
CA VAL A 30 -8.69 -16.92 -4.94
C VAL A 30 -7.28 -16.45 -5.27
N LEU A 31 -7.16 -15.43 -6.11
CA LEU A 31 -5.87 -14.79 -6.36
C LEU A 31 -5.68 -13.60 -5.40
N VAL A 32 -4.70 -13.70 -4.51
CA VAL A 32 -4.26 -12.59 -3.66
C VAL A 32 -3.09 -11.91 -4.36
N ALA A 33 -3.33 -10.77 -5.00
CA ALA A 33 -2.26 -10.01 -5.64
C ALA A 33 -1.22 -9.57 -4.60
N PRO A 34 0.10 -9.70 -4.87
CA PRO A 34 1.10 -9.05 -4.04
C PRO A 34 0.82 -7.55 -4.05
N VAL A 35 0.76 -6.94 -2.88
CA VAL A 35 0.72 -5.48 -2.82
C VAL A 35 2.00 -4.98 -3.49
N SER A 36 1.88 -3.98 -4.36
CA SER A 36 3.07 -3.35 -4.92
C SER A 36 3.98 -2.89 -3.78
N SER A 37 5.29 -2.83 -3.99
CA SER A 37 6.26 -2.35 -2.99
C SER A 37 6.13 -0.83 -2.70
N GLY A 38 5.00 -0.22 -3.02
CA GLY A 38 4.60 1.11 -2.61
C GLY A 38 3.35 1.03 -1.76
N ALA A 39 3.12 2.07 -0.97
CA ALA A 39 1.84 2.22 -0.35
C ALA A 39 0.78 2.66 -1.37
N ASN A 40 -0.39 2.08 -1.30
CA ASN A 40 -1.54 2.52 -2.05
C ASN A 40 -2.09 3.78 -1.38
N LEU A 41 -2.03 4.92 -2.07
CA LEU A 41 -2.53 6.18 -1.55
C LEU A 41 -4.06 6.16 -1.42
N VAL A 42 -4.60 6.70 -0.35
CA VAL A 42 -6.04 6.95 -0.23
C VAL A 42 -6.39 8.12 -1.14
N PRO A 43 -7.28 7.96 -2.14
CA PRO A 43 -7.64 9.05 -3.05
C PRO A 43 -8.12 10.30 -2.29
N GLY A 44 -7.59 11.47 -2.66
CA GLY A 44 -7.96 12.76 -2.05
C GLY A 44 -7.35 13.04 -0.67
N SER A 45 -6.51 12.16 -0.14
CA SER A 45 -5.87 12.37 1.18
C SER A 45 -4.60 13.23 1.15
N LEU A 46 -4.02 13.48 -0.03
CA LEU A 46 -2.81 14.30 -0.15
C LEU A 46 -3.14 15.77 0.15
N ALA A 47 -2.53 16.31 1.20
CA ALA A 47 -2.55 17.73 1.50
C ALA A 47 -1.13 18.27 1.63
N VAL A 48 -0.81 19.29 0.84
CA VAL A 48 0.47 20.00 0.91
C VAL A 48 0.20 21.45 1.28
N VAL A 49 0.69 21.89 2.44
CA VAL A 49 0.50 23.26 2.94
C VAL A 49 1.84 23.81 3.40
N GLY A 50 2.39 24.76 2.65
CA GLY A 50 3.76 25.23 2.88
C GLY A 50 4.74 24.07 2.76
N ASN A 51 5.40 23.73 3.86
CA ASN A 51 6.38 22.64 3.92
C ASN A 51 5.79 21.32 4.43
N ASN A 52 4.51 21.32 4.83
CA ASN A 52 3.86 20.18 5.43
C ASN A 52 3.21 19.31 4.36
N VAL A 53 3.48 18.01 4.40
CA VAL A 53 2.86 17.00 3.56
C VAL A 53 2.12 16.03 4.47
N LYS A 54 0.80 15.97 4.29
CA LYS A 54 -0.05 14.93 4.88
C LYS A 54 -0.56 14.00 3.80
N LEU A 55 -0.53 12.70 4.08
CA LEU A 55 -0.97 11.67 3.14
C LEU A 55 -1.41 10.42 3.90
N ASP A 56 -2.63 9.97 3.64
CA ASP A 56 -3.10 8.67 4.12
C ASP A 56 -2.86 7.60 3.06
N ALA A 57 -2.37 6.44 3.48
CA ALA A 57 -2.03 5.35 2.58
C ALA A 57 -2.20 3.98 3.26
N PHE A 58 -2.18 2.94 2.42
CA PHE A 58 -2.15 1.54 2.83
C PHE A 58 -0.85 0.88 2.40
N GLY A 59 -0.19 0.12 3.27
CA GLY A 59 1.03 -0.65 2.98
C GLY A 59 0.97 -2.07 3.54
N ILE A 60 2.08 -2.81 3.40
CA ILE A 60 2.28 -4.11 4.04
C ILE A 60 2.33 -3.89 5.56
N PRO A 61 1.49 -4.57 6.38
CA PRO A 61 1.56 -4.46 7.84
C PRO A 61 2.98 -4.69 8.37
N GLY A 62 3.48 -3.75 9.18
CA GLY A 62 4.84 -3.80 9.74
C GLY A 62 5.95 -3.31 8.80
N ALA A 63 5.66 -3.01 7.53
CA ALA A 63 6.65 -2.44 6.62
C ALA A 63 6.73 -0.91 6.73
N THR A 64 7.93 -0.40 6.50
CA THR A 64 8.25 1.03 6.54
C THR A 64 8.37 1.59 5.13
N TYR A 65 7.75 2.75 4.92
CA TYR A 65 7.73 3.48 3.67
C TYR A 65 8.19 4.91 3.89
N ARG A 66 8.70 5.56 2.84
CA ARG A 66 9.13 6.96 2.82
C ARG A 66 8.45 7.70 1.66
N LEU A 67 8.19 8.99 1.82
CA LEU A 67 7.78 9.85 0.71
C LEU A 67 8.96 10.19 -0.20
N GLU A 68 8.72 10.16 -1.49
CA GLU A 68 9.59 10.75 -2.50
C GLU A 68 8.82 11.81 -3.27
N PHE A 69 9.53 12.83 -3.73
CA PHE A 69 9.00 13.99 -4.44
C PHE A 69 9.70 14.17 -5.79
N THR A 70 8.97 14.68 -6.77
CA THR A 70 9.54 15.19 -8.02
C THR A 70 8.69 16.34 -8.56
N GLU A 71 9.32 17.31 -9.22
CA GLU A 71 8.59 18.41 -9.89
C GLU A 71 8.10 18.00 -11.28
N ASP A 72 8.71 16.98 -11.88
CA ASP A 72 8.51 16.62 -13.27
C ASP A 72 8.44 15.10 -13.47
N LEU A 73 7.47 14.65 -14.25
CA LEU A 73 7.30 13.25 -14.66
C LEU A 73 7.84 12.97 -16.07
N THR A 74 8.55 13.92 -16.70
CA THR A 74 9.24 13.67 -17.96
C THR A 74 10.38 12.66 -17.76
N PRO A 75 10.40 11.56 -18.51
CA PRO A 75 11.48 10.57 -18.37
C PRO A 75 12.84 11.12 -18.85
N PRO A 76 13.95 10.78 -18.16
CA PRO A 76 14.02 9.96 -16.95
C PRO A 76 13.57 10.72 -15.68
N VAL A 77 12.64 10.12 -14.94
CA VAL A 77 12.06 10.76 -13.73
C VAL A 77 13.01 10.62 -12.56
N ASN A 78 13.47 11.74 -12.02
CA ASN A 78 14.28 11.79 -10.82
C ASN A 78 13.39 12.01 -9.59
N TRP A 79 13.41 11.05 -8.67
CA TRP A 79 12.69 11.12 -7.41
C TRP A 79 13.64 11.48 -6.28
N THR A 80 13.31 12.54 -5.53
CA THR A 80 14.06 12.99 -4.37
C THR A 80 13.44 12.41 -3.10
N PRO A 81 14.20 11.63 -2.30
CA PRO A 81 13.72 11.13 -1.02
C PRO A 81 13.50 12.25 -0.01
N LEU A 82 12.32 12.28 0.61
CA LEU A 82 12.01 13.15 1.75
C LEU A 82 12.43 12.44 3.04
N MET A 83 13.72 12.56 3.39
CA MET A 83 14.29 11.92 4.57
C MET A 83 13.60 12.39 5.85
N GLY A 84 13.29 11.46 6.76
CA GLY A 84 12.54 11.72 7.99
C GLY A 84 11.02 11.58 7.82
N SER A 85 10.52 11.31 6.61
CA SER A 85 9.10 11.01 6.38
C SER A 85 8.75 9.53 6.58
N GLU A 86 9.67 8.71 7.09
CA GLU A 86 9.45 7.28 7.25
C GLU A 86 8.23 6.97 8.14
N GLN A 87 7.33 6.13 7.65
CA GLN A 87 6.16 5.64 8.38
C GLN A 87 6.04 4.13 8.26
N THR A 88 5.75 3.47 9.37
CA THR A 88 5.49 2.03 9.41
C THR A 88 3.99 1.79 9.36
N ALA A 89 3.55 0.96 8.41
CA ALA A 89 2.15 0.57 8.32
C ALA A 89 1.72 -0.24 9.55
N ALA A 90 0.57 0.14 10.12
CA ALA A 90 -0.02 -0.54 11.25
C ALA A 90 -0.46 -1.97 10.90
N ALA A 91 -0.90 -2.75 11.90
CA ALA A 91 -1.29 -4.16 11.71
C ALA A 91 -2.43 -4.35 10.69
N ASN A 92 -3.29 -3.34 10.52
CA ASN A 92 -4.36 -3.29 9.51
C ASN A 92 -3.89 -2.74 8.14
N GLY A 93 -2.60 -2.46 7.99
CA GLY A 93 -2.00 -1.89 6.78
C GLY A 93 -2.12 -0.38 6.65
N THR A 94 -2.81 0.34 7.54
CA THR A 94 -2.95 1.81 7.42
C THR A 94 -1.69 2.53 7.86
N MET A 95 -1.36 3.64 7.20
CA MET A 95 -0.42 4.64 7.71
C MET A 95 -0.80 6.05 7.26
N SER A 96 -0.37 7.02 8.06
CA SER A 96 -0.52 8.44 7.79
C SER A 96 0.85 9.09 7.84
N PHE A 97 1.22 9.79 6.77
CA PHE A 97 2.35 10.70 6.78
C PHE A 97 1.87 12.05 7.31
N ASP A 98 2.60 12.62 8.26
CA ASP A 98 2.49 14.02 8.68
C ASP A 98 3.91 14.58 8.77
N TYR A 99 4.45 14.93 7.60
CA TYR A 99 5.86 15.26 7.44
C TYR A 99 6.03 16.77 7.21
N THR A 100 6.98 17.38 7.91
CA THR A 100 7.40 18.77 7.66
C THR A 100 8.77 18.76 7.00
N HIS A 101 8.85 19.24 5.76
CA HIS A 101 10.12 19.36 5.07
C HIS A 101 10.93 20.54 5.61
N GLY A 102 12.25 20.36 5.77
CA GLY A 102 13.14 21.38 6.32
C GLY A 102 13.28 22.63 5.47
N SER A 103 12.98 22.52 4.17
CA SER A 103 12.93 23.62 3.20
C SER A 103 11.57 23.69 2.53
N PRO A 104 11.18 24.84 1.96
CA PRO A 104 9.97 24.93 1.16
C PRO A 104 9.99 23.94 0.01
N LEU A 105 8.94 23.11 -0.04
CA LEU A 105 8.67 22.31 -1.24
C LEU A 105 8.14 23.25 -2.34
N PRO A 106 8.48 22.99 -3.60
CA PRO A 106 7.89 23.72 -4.72
C PRO A 106 6.36 23.66 -4.67
N PRO A 107 5.67 24.71 -5.17
CA PRO A 107 4.21 24.79 -5.12
C PRO A 107 3.51 23.75 -6.00
N LEU A 108 4.23 23.11 -6.92
CA LEU A 108 3.75 22.03 -7.77
C LEU A 108 4.73 20.87 -7.73
N GLY A 109 4.18 19.66 -7.79
CA GLY A 109 4.96 18.44 -7.98
C GLY A 109 4.15 17.21 -7.65
N PHE A 110 4.84 16.08 -7.70
CA PHE A 110 4.28 14.75 -7.58
C PHE A 110 4.92 14.05 -6.40
N PHE A 111 4.12 13.26 -5.70
CA PHE A 111 4.56 12.47 -4.56
C PHE A 111 4.31 11.00 -4.85
N ARG A 112 5.21 10.16 -4.35
CA ARG A 112 4.98 8.72 -4.25
C ARG A 112 5.53 8.23 -2.93
N THR A 113 5.13 7.01 -2.56
CA THR A 113 5.77 6.29 -1.47
C THR A 113 6.76 5.27 -2.01
N GLN A 114 7.88 5.11 -1.33
CA GLN A 114 8.89 4.10 -1.58
C GLN A 114 8.99 3.18 -0.36
N TYR A 115 8.97 1.87 -0.57
CA TYR A 115 9.31 0.91 0.48
C TYR A 115 10.76 1.05 0.91
N VAL A 116 10.99 1.10 2.22
CA VAL A 116 12.31 1.25 2.84
C VAL A 116 12.78 -0.07 3.45
N SER A 117 11.93 -0.68 4.28
CA SER A 117 12.23 -1.93 5.00
C SER A 117 10.94 -2.64 5.39
N GLY A 118 11.02 -3.90 5.75
CA GLY A 118 9.86 -4.72 6.09
C GLY A 118 10.12 -5.65 7.27
N PRO A 119 9.05 -6.27 7.80
CA PRO A 119 9.15 -7.27 8.86
C PRO A 119 9.90 -8.52 8.42
#